data_AF-A0A9W8MUQ1-F1
#
_entry.id   AF-A0A9W8MUQ1-F1
#
_cell.length_a   1.000
_cell.length_b   1.000
_cell.length_c   1.000
_cell.angle_alpha   90.00
_cell.angle_beta   90.00
_cell.angle_gamma   90.00
#
_symmetry.space_group_name_H-M   'P 1'
#
loop_
_entity.id
_entity.type
_entity.pdbx_description
1 polymer ?
#
loop_
_entity_poly.entity_id
_entity_poly.type
_entity_poly.pdbx_seq_one_letter_code
_entity_poly.pdbx_strand_id
1 'polypeptide(L)'
;MIVDQHQPVVEKYYGSGKMKSVVCRLLDECDRVTKKLRTGWEEDRMYPKLAEIMNNPPMPLYSSNTNARRQPAAEEFIVDPREIDKVLLELAGMIGRWYLFKKFISDALKEDVAGEDSPETPSLPTERVEKEKAAETDLLSQTASEALFEELITTYYIPFETWYIRTIVDKAHRLSKTDTLQSPITTTTPDDVFYIFKAVASRLLSTGSLCCVDRMVKQLKEVFERDYVTVIKRKMDDVYKNSGPMASNARPDRIERENRVSFIILLNDLDISTSHLERLVQDLAENPLIFQHFVENEQLLVKERVSSFSQLTLRLKSSLRSGIEQLFNQLLRPKLRTFVLDIYKDITYVLDEEGYSSADYQDLTRKRFMKVWESLVEGYKDTFSEGNYRLFIGLVLDVLLRPWEKYVMSLKYTELGAVRFDRDLRAIIAYLASQTTFGDIREKFVRLQQISTLLNLDAEEDVDEFYNGSGISWKIGPHEARAIASLKT
;
A
#
# COMPACT_ATOMS: atom_id res chain seq x y z
N MET A 1 32.82 -10.43 28.01
CA MET A 1 33.38 -11.12 29.19
C MET A 1 34.82 -10.69 29.49
N ILE A 2 35.80 -10.91 28.61
CA ILE A 2 37.20 -10.52 28.91
C ILE A 2 37.32 -9.00 29.10
N VAL A 3 36.73 -8.20 28.22
CA VAL A 3 36.75 -6.73 28.32
C VAL A 3 36.06 -6.28 29.61
N ASP A 4 34.77 -6.54 29.76
CA ASP A 4 33.95 -6.20 30.95
C ASP A 4 34.57 -6.60 32.31
N GLN A 5 35.12 -7.81 32.45
CA GLN A 5 35.69 -8.28 33.73
C GLN A 5 37.06 -7.71 34.04
N HIS A 6 37.88 -7.43 33.02
CA HIS A 6 39.26 -7.00 33.21
C HIS A 6 39.44 -5.49 33.00
N GLN A 7 38.43 -4.77 32.51
CA GLN A 7 38.44 -3.32 32.31
C GLN A 7 38.76 -2.54 33.59
N PRO A 8 38.04 -2.74 34.72
CA PRO A 8 38.35 -2.04 35.97
C PRO A 8 39.75 -2.37 36.51
N VAL A 9 40.29 -3.55 36.21
CA VAL A 9 41.61 -3.99 36.66
C VAL A 9 42.71 -3.36 35.81
N VAL A 10 42.56 -3.39 34.49
CA VAL A 10 43.54 -2.85 33.54
C VAL A 10 43.67 -1.34 33.74
N GLU A 11 42.57 -0.63 33.89
CA GLU A 11 42.60 0.81 34.14
C GLU A 11 43.23 1.15 35.49
N LYS A 12 42.88 0.40 36.54
CA LYS A 12 43.42 0.62 37.89
C LYS A 12 44.95 0.44 37.95
N TYR A 13 45.51 -0.52 37.22
CA TYR A 13 46.94 -0.84 37.31
C TYR A 13 47.81 -0.26 36.18
N TYR A 14 47.23 0.02 35.00
CA TYR A 14 47.99 0.46 33.82
C TYR A 14 47.60 1.87 33.32
N GLY A 15 46.54 2.46 33.87
CA GLY A 15 46.04 3.80 33.53
C GLY A 15 44.85 3.78 32.56
N SER A 16 44.10 4.88 32.54
CA SER A 16 42.93 5.07 31.66
C SER A 16 43.29 4.87 30.18
N GLY A 17 42.38 4.27 29.41
CA GLY A 17 42.52 4.05 27.96
C GLY A 17 43.52 2.95 27.55
N LYS A 18 44.21 2.28 28.49
CA LYS A 18 45.09 1.13 28.16
C LYS A 18 44.31 -0.11 27.72
N MET A 19 43.02 -0.21 28.04
CA MET A 19 42.14 -1.28 27.57
C MET A 19 42.07 -1.33 26.03
N LYS A 20 42.12 -0.18 25.34
CA LYS A 20 42.14 -0.09 23.88
C LYS A 20 43.24 -0.94 23.23
N SER A 21 44.45 -0.93 23.80
CA SER A 21 45.57 -1.74 23.28
C SER A 21 45.37 -3.25 23.49
N VAL A 22 44.70 -3.64 24.57
CA VAL A 22 44.34 -5.04 24.85
C VAL A 22 43.25 -5.50 23.89
N VAL A 23 42.24 -4.66 23.66
CA VAL A 23 41.16 -4.91 22.69
C VAL A 23 41.73 -5.13 21.29
N CYS A 24 42.69 -4.31 20.81
CA CYS A 24 43.34 -4.54 19.51
C CYS A 24 43.93 -5.95 19.38
N ARG A 25 44.67 -6.42 20.40
CA ARG A 25 45.27 -7.77 20.37
C ARG A 25 44.24 -8.88 20.43
N LEU A 26 43.13 -8.66 21.14
CA LEU A 26 42.01 -9.60 21.16
C LEU A 26 41.31 -9.66 19.81
N LEU A 27 41.17 -8.51 19.13
CA LEU A 27 40.60 -8.44 17.77
C LEU A 27 41.45 -9.21 16.75
N ASP A 28 42.79 -9.16 16.84
CA ASP A 28 43.68 -9.94 15.97
C ASP A 28 43.44 -11.47 16.12
N GLU A 29 43.27 -11.95 17.35
CA GLU A 29 42.97 -13.37 17.60
C GLU A 29 41.53 -13.72 17.20
N CYS A 30 40.58 -12.80 17.39
CA CYS A 30 39.22 -12.95 16.86
C CYS A 30 39.24 -13.11 15.34
N ASP A 31 40.01 -12.28 14.61
CA ASP A 31 40.15 -12.37 13.15
C ASP A 31 40.65 -13.75 12.70
N ARG A 32 41.65 -14.30 13.41
CA ARG A 32 42.19 -15.64 13.13
C ARG A 32 41.13 -16.73 13.33
N VAL A 33 40.36 -16.66 14.41
CA VAL A 33 39.34 -17.66 14.75
C VAL A 33 38.13 -17.54 13.82
N THR A 34 37.63 -16.33 13.58
CA THR A 34 36.49 -16.07 12.67
C THR A 34 36.78 -16.59 11.27
N LYS A 35 38.00 -16.35 10.76
CA LYS A 35 38.40 -16.86 9.44
C LYS A 35 38.34 -18.39 9.36
N LYS A 36 38.85 -19.10 10.38
CA LYS A 36 38.82 -20.57 10.43
C LYS A 36 37.39 -21.12 10.54
N LEU A 37 36.55 -20.47 11.34
CA LEU A 37 35.15 -20.88 11.50
C LEU A 37 34.37 -20.69 10.21
N ARG A 38 34.58 -19.56 9.51
CA ARG A 38 33.96 -19.30 8.22
C ARG A 38 34.33 -20.36 7.19
N THR A 39 35.61 -20.68 7.03
CA THR A 39 36.06 -21.67 6.03
C THR A 39 35.44 -23.03 6.27
N GLY A 40 35.37 -23.49 7.54
CA GLY A 40 34.71 -24.76 7.86
C GLY A 40 33.21 -24.74 7.56
N TRP A 41 32.53 -23.62 7.88
CA TRP A 41 31.10 -23.48 7.58
C TRP A 41 30.79 -23.41 6.08
N GLU A 42 31.65 -22.77 5.29
CA GLU A 42 31.50 -22.69 3.83
C GLU A 42 31.66 -24.06 3.16
N GLU A 43 32.70 -24.81 3.54
CA GLU A 43 33.01 -26.14 3.02
C GLU A 43 31.92 -27.18 3.34
N ASP A 44 31.40 -27.17 4.57
CA ASP A 44 30.45 -28.19 5.03
C ASP A 44 29.02 -28.00 4.48
N ARG A 45 28.62 -26.76 4.16
CA ARG A 45 27.19 -26.45 3.92
C ARG A 45 26.87 -25.51 2.76
N MET A 46 27.72 -24.54 2.43
CA MET A 46 27.28 -23.40 1.59
C MET A 46 27.57 -23.55 0.11
N TYR A 47 28.68 -24.17 -0.28
CA TYR A 47 28.98 -24.36 -1.70
C TYR A 47 27.89 -25.12 -2.47
N PRO A 48 27.32 -26.22 -1.94
CA PRO A 48 26.22 -26.92 -2.61
C PRO A 48 24.97 -26.03 -2.73
N LYS A 49 24.59 -25.34 -1.64
CA LYS A 49 23.37 -24.52 -1.59
C LYS A 49 23.43 -23.27 -2.45
N LEU A 50 24.59 -22.62 -2.54
CA LEU A 50 24.79 -21.47 -3.41
C LEU A 50 24.67 -21.90 -4.88
N ALA A 51 25.28 -23.04 -5.25
CA ALA A 51 25.12 -23.59 -6.59
C ALA A 51 23.66 -23.95 -6.90
N GLU A 52 22.93 -24.53 -5.94
CA GLU A 52 21.51 -24.86 -6.07
C GLU A 52 20.63 -23.62 -6.30
N ILE A 53 20.83 -22.54 -5.54
CA ILE A 53 20.10 -21.28 -5.70
C ILE A 53 20.44 -20.61 -7.03
N MET A 54 21.72 -20.59 -7.41
CA MET A 54 22.16 -19.99 -8.68
C MET A 54 21.63 -20.75 -9.90
N ASN A 55 21.55 -22.08 -9.81
CA ASN A 55 21.04 -22.93 -10.88
C ASN A 55 19.51 -22.96 -10.96
N ASN A 56 18.81 -22.57 -9.89
CA ASN A 56 17.35 -22.53 -9.83
C ASN A 56 16.83 -21.14 -9.41
N PRO A 57 17.00 -20.10 -10.25
CA PRO A 57 16.46 -18.78 -9.95
C PRO A 57 14.91 -18.84 -9.88
N PRO A 58 14.26 -18.07 -8.99
CA PRO A 58 12.80 -18.09 -8.87
C PRO A 58 12.21 -17.60 -10.19
N MET A 59 11.42 -18.45 -10.86
CA MET A 59 10.73 -18.09 -12.10
C MET A 59 9.52 -17.24 -11.79
N PRO A 60 9.52 -15.95 -12.13
CA PRO A 60 8.47 -15.05 -11.65
C PRO A 60 7.17 -15.22 -12.44
N LEU A 61 6.02 -15.16 -11.76
CA LEU A 61 4.69 -15.23 -12.39
C LEU A 61 4.43 -14.11 -13.40
N TYR A 62 5.12 -12.97 -13.30
CA TYR A 62 5.02 -11.91 -14.29
C TYR A 62 5.76 -12.23 -15.61
N SER A 63 6.69 -13.20 -15.61
CA SER A 63 7.56 -13.53 -16.75
C SER A 63 7.03 -14.66 -17.64
N SER A 64 5.92 -15.32 -17.29
CA SER A 64 5.39 -16.41 -18.11
C SER A 64 4.90 -15.91 -19.47
N ASN A 65 5.73 -16.11 -20.49
CA ASN A 65 5.30 -16.17 -21.88
C ASN A 65 4.26 -17.31 -22.00
N THR A 66 3.21 -17.04 -22.76
CA THR A 66 1.96 -17.82 -22.89
C THR A 66 2.12 -19.28 -23.39
N ASN A 67 3.33 -19.76 -23.62
CA ASN A 67 3.60 -21.10 -24.18
C ASN A 67 4.02 -22.16 -23.14
N ALA A 68 4.25 -21.79 -21.87
CA ALA A 68 4.59 -22.74 -20.80
C ALA A 68 3.36 -23.25 -20.01
N ARG A 69 2.15 -23.12 -20.56
CA ARG A 69 0.91 -23.64 -19.97
C ARG A 69 0.75 -25.13 -20.29
N ARG A 70 1.69 -25.97 -19.82
CA ARG A 70 1.56 -27.43 -19.80
C ARG A 70 2.28 -28.01 -18.58
N GLN A 71 1.61 -28.00 -17.43
CA GLN A 71 1.29 -29.19 -16.61
C GLN A 71 0.83 -28.75 -15.21
N PRO A 72 -0.33 -29.23 -14.73
CA PRO A 72 -0.69 -29.17 -13.32
C PRO A 72 -0.18 -30.45 -12.65
N ALA A 73 1.06 -30.45 -12.19
CA ALA A 73 1.59 -31.50 -11.34
C ALA A 73 2.64 -30.88 -10.43
N ALA A 74 2.62 -31.25 -9.15
CA ALA A 74 3.53 -30.82 -8.09
C ALA A 74 4.97 -30.59 -8.59
N GLU A 75 5.33 -29.34 -8.84
CA GLU A 75 6.73 -28.94 -8.85
C GLU A 75 7.15 -28.88 -7.38
N GLU A 76 7.58 -30.02 -6.83
CA GLU A 76 8.53 -29.98 -5.73
C GLU A 76 9.67 -29.08 -6.20
N PHE A 77 9.82 -27.91 -5.59
CA PHE A 77 10.97 -27.07 -5.85
C PHE A 77 12.21 -27.95 -5.72
N ILE A 78 13.08 -27.90 -6.72
CA ILE A 78 14.37 -28.62 -6.68
C ILE A 78 15.14 -28.25 -5.40
N VAL A 79 14.86 -27.06 -4.84
CA VAL A 79 15.37 -26.55 -3.56
C VAL A 79 14.20 -26.27 -2.61
N ASP A 80 14.14 -26.93 -1.45
CA ASP A 80 13.11 -26.66 -0.44
C ASP A 80 13.34 -25.27 0.22
N PRO A 81 12.40 -24.31 0.10
CA PRO A 81 12.54 -23.00 0.72
C PRO A 81 12.71 -23.04 2.24
N ARG A 82 12.24 -24.08 2.92
CA ARG A 82 12.42 -24.25 4.37
C ARG A 82 13.87 -24.50 4.75
N GLU A 83 14.64 -25.14 3.87
CA GLU A 83 16.07 -25.35 4.12
C GLU A 83 16.88 -24.07 3.95
N ILE A 84 16.49 -23.24 2.97
CA ILE A 84 17.09 -21.91 2.80
C ILE A 84 16.73 -21.01 3.97
N ASP A 85 15.50 -21.06 4.47
CA ASP A 85 15.07 -20.31 5.66
C ASP A 85 15.91 -20.64 6.90
N LYS A 86 16.21 -21.94 7.12
CA LYS A 86 17.11 -22.37 8.20
C LYS A 86 18.51 -21.79 8.06
N VAL A 87 19.06 -21.81 6.84
CA VAL A 87 20.38 -21.22 6.55
C VAL A 87 20.37 -19.70 6.76
N LEU A 88 19.29 -19.02 6.37
CA LEU A 88 19.13 -17.59 6.59
C LEU A 88 19.08 -17.24 8.08
N LEU A 89 18.44 -18.06 8.91
CA LEU A 89 18.45 -17.89 10.37
C LEU A 89 19.87 -18.05 10.95
N GLU A 90 20.62 -19.05 10.48
CA GLU A 90 22.03 -19.25 10.88
C GLU A 90 22.90 -18.06 10.46
N LEU A 91 22.80 -17.63 9.20
CA LEU A 91 23.50 -16.47 8.65
C LEU A 91 23.19 -15.19 9.42
N ALA A 92 21.91 -14.86 9.58
CA ALA A 92 21.48 -13.67 10.32
C ALA A 92 21.96 -13.72 11.77
N GLY A 93 21.94 -14.89 12.40
CA GLY A 93 22.46 -15.08 13.76
C GLY A 93 23.98 -14.87 13.86
N MET A 94 24.76 -15.39 12.91
CA MET A 94 26.21 -15.19 12.88
C MET A 94 26.57 -13.72 12.66
N ILE A 95 25.94 -13.08 11.66
CA ILE A 95 26.13 -11.66 11.36
C ILE A 95 25.68 -10.81 12.56
N GLY A 96 24.50 -11.06 13.09
CA GLY A 96 23.94 -10.33 14.24
C GLY A 96 24.81 -10.40 15.48
N ARG A 97 25.43 -11.55 15.77
CA ARG A 97 26.38 -11.69 16.89
C ARG A 97 27.65 -10.87 16.70
N TRP A 98 28.16 -10.79 15.48
CA TRP A 98 29.30 -9.93 15.16
C TRP A 98 28.96 -8.45 15.39
N TYR A 99 27.81 -7.99 14.90
CA TYR A 99 27.40 -6.60 15.07
C TYR A 99 27.03 -6.25 16.52
N LEU A 100 26.46 -7.18 17.29
CA LEU A 100 26.30 -7.02 18.73
C LEU A 100 27.64 -6.92 19.46
N PHE A 101 28.63 -7.72 19.07
CA PHE A 101 29.99 -7.62 19.60
C PHE A 101 30.61 -6.27 19.25
N LYS A 102 30.50 -5.82 18.00
CA LYS A 102 30.98 -4.51 17.54
C LYS A 102 30.37 -3.38 18.37
N LYS A 103 29.05 -3.41 18.56
CA LYS A 103 28.32 -2.47 19.42
C LYS A 103 28.83 -2.52 20.87
N PHE A 104 28.94 -3.70 21.46
CA PHE A 104 29.45 -3.88 22.82
C PHE A 104 30.86 -3.27 23.00
N ILE A 105 31.78 -3.53 22.06
CA ILE A 105 33.12 -2.94 22.11
C ILE A 105 33.07 -1.42 21.94
N SER A 106 32.20 -0.93 21.06
CA SER A 106 32.04 0.51 20.83
C SER A 106 31.48 1.23 22.06
N ASP A 107 30.58 0.59 22.80
CA ASP A 107 29.99 1.17 24.01
C ASP A 107 30.95 1.06 25.21
N ALA A 108 31.65 -0.07 25.37
CA ALA A 108 32.65 -0.25 26.43
C ALA A 108 33.83 0.74 26.32
N LEU A 109 34.25 1.07 25.10
CA LEU A 109 35.33 2.04 24.87
C LEU A 109 34.89 3.50 25.04
N LYS A 110 33.58 3.81 24.92
CA LYS A 110 33.05 5.17 25.20
C LYS A 110 33.03 5.51 26.68
N GLU A 111 32.79 4.53 27.55
CA GLU A 111 32.74 4.73 29.01
C GLU A 111 34.10 5.16 29.57
N ASP A 112 35.22 4.69 28.98
CA ASP A 112 36.59 5.05 29.38
C ASP A 112 36.90 6.54 29.24
N VAL A 113 36.31 7.21 28.24
CA VAL A 113 36.57 8.63 27.95
C VAL A 113 35.74 9.55 28.86
N ALA A 114 34.55 9.12 29.28
CA ALA A 114 33.70 9.89 30.18
C ALA A 114 34.23 9.91 31.64
N GLY A 115 35.09 8.96 32.00
CA GLY A 115 35.73 8.87 33.32
C GLY A 115 36.89 9.84 33.57
N GLU A 116 37.32 10.62 32.57
CA GLU A 116 38.42 11.60 32.70
C GLU A 116 37.96 12.99 33.20
N ASP A 117 36.66 13.23 33.41
CA ASP A 117 36.15 14.48 33.98
C ASP A 117 36.38 14.55 35.51
N SER A 118 37.58 15.00 35.89
CA SER A 118 37.80 15.61 37.20
C SER A 118 37.01 16.93 37.29
N PRO A 119 36.32 17.22 38.40
CA PRO A 119 35.45 18.40 38.50
C PRO A 119 36.30 19.64 38.81
N GLU A 120 37.07 20.15 37.84
CA GLU A 120 37.70 21.47 37.90
C GLU A 120 38.39 21.79 36.56
N THR A 121 37.62 22.14 35.52
CA THR A 121 37.99 23.17 34.51
C THR A 121 36.89 23.30 33.43
N PRO A 122 36.48 24.50 33.01
CA PRO A 122 35.46 24.67 31.97
C PRO A 122 36.06 24.50 30.57
N SER A 123 35.37 23.72 29.74
CA SER A 123 35.43 23.67 28.26
C SER A 123 36.72 23.17 27.59
N LEU A 124 36.74 21.87 27.24
CA LEU A 124 37.49 21.35 26.08
C LEU A 124 36.54 21.20 24.86
N PRO A 125 37.03 21.37 23.62
CA PRO A 125 36.19 21.61 22.45
C PRO A 125 35.58 20.31 21.91
N THR A 126 34.31 20.37 21.53
CA THR A 126 33.48 19.32 20.89
C THR A 126 34.21 18.56 19.76
N GLU A 127 35.17 19.20 19.08
CA GLU A 127 35.97 18.61 18.00
C GLU A 127 36.94 17.47 18.42
N ARG A 128 37.43 17.42 19.67
CA ARG A 128 38.34 16.32 20.10
C ARG A 128 37.57 15.03 20.36
N VAL A 129 36.42 15.15 21.02
CA VAL A 129 35.51 14.02 21.30
C VAL A 129 34.96 13.42 20.01
N GLU A 130 34.66 14.25 19.00
CA GLU A 130 34.23 13.77 17.67
C GLU A 130 35.35 13.06 16.90
N LYS A 131 36.60 13.54 16.97
CA LYS A 131 37.76 12.89 16.33
C LYS A 131 38.13 11.56 16.97
N GLU A 132 37.99 11.42 18.28
CA GLU A 132 38.28 10.17 19.00
C GLU A 132 37.18 9.13 18.79
N LYS A 133 35.89 9.54 18.79
CA LYS A 133 34.76 8.67 18.38
C LYS A 133 34.90 8.18 16.94
N ALA A 134 35.36 9.04 16.03
CA ALA A 134 35.65 8.66 14.65
C ALA A 134 36.78 7.62 14.57
N ALA A 135 37.87 7.80 15.32
CA ALA A 135 39.00 6.86 15.36
C ALA A 135 38.68 5.50 16.00
N GLU A 136 37.69 5.43 16.90
CA GLU A 136 37.24 4.17 17.52
C GLU A 136 36.33 3.36 16.60
N THR A 137 35.41 4.05 15.91
CA THR A 137 34.59 3.44 14.86
C THR A 137 35.48 2.94 13.71
N ASP A 138 36.55 3.69 13.41
CA ASP A 138 37.57 3.35 12.41
C ASP A 138 38.32 2.06 12.77
N LEU A 139 38.71 1.84 14.04
CA LEU A 139 39.47 0.66 14.48
C LEU A 139 38.73 -0.66 14.26
N LEU A 140 37.43 -0.71 14.54
CA LEU A 140 36.60 -1.90 14.30
C LEU A 140 36.31 -2.11 12.80
N SER A 141 36.17 -1.02 12.05
CA SER A 141 35.95 -1.07 10.61
C SER A 141 37.16 -1.56 9.80
N GLN A 142 38.36 -1.48 10.38
CA GLN A 142 39.62 -1.96 9.79
C GLN A 142 39.92 -3.44 10.07
N THR A 143 39.10 -4.13 10.88
CA THR A 143 39.33 -5.54 11.22
C THR A 143 39.08 -6.46 10.02
N ALA A 144 39.81 -7.58 9.96
CA ALA A 144 39.57 -8.56 8.92
C ALA A 144 38.20 -9.23 9.10
N SER A 145 37.74 -9.42 10.35
CA SER A 145 36.41 -9.95 10.64
C SER A 145 35.28 -9.10 10.06
N GLU A 146 35.36 -7.77 10.11
CA GLU A 146 34.36 -6.89 9.48
C GLU A 146 34.24 -7.17 7.99
N ALA A 147 35.38 -7.23 7.28
CA ALA A 147 35.41 -7.55 5.85
C ALA A 147 34.83 -8.96 5.57
N LEU A 148 35.12 -9.95 6.43
CA LEU A 148 34.57 -11.30 6.30
C LEU A 148 33.05 -11.32 6.46
N PHE A 149 32.49 -10.59 7.42
CA PHE A 149 31.03 -10.54 7.62
C PHE A 149 30.31 -9.72 6.53
N GLU A 150 30.91 -8.64 6.02
CA GLU A 150 30.40 -7.91 4.85
C GLU A 150 30.39 -8.78 3.59
N GLU A 151 31.41 -9.63 3.41
CA GLU A 151 31.43 -10.62 2.34
C GLU A 151 30.32 -11.67 2.53
N LEU A 152 30.11 -12.19 3.75
CA LEU A 152 29.01 -13.11 4.04
C LEU A 152 27.63 -12.51 3.73
N ILE A 153 27.44 -11.23 4.09
CA ILE A 153 26.22 -10.48 3.77
C ILE A 153 26.00 -10.41 2.25
N THR A 154 27.04 -10.04 1.52
CA THR A 154 26.95 -9.76 0.08
C THR A 154 26.85 -11.03 -0.76
N THR A 155 27.60 -12.07 -0.41
CA THR A 155 27.73 -13.31 -1.18
C THR A 155 26.59 -14.28 -0.89
N TYR A 156 26.14 -14.37 0.37
CA TYR A 156 25.16 -15.39 0.79
C TYR A 156 23.84 -14.79 1.27
N TYR A 157 23.86 -13.92 2.29
CA TYR A 157 22.63 -13.47 2.93
C TYR A 157 21.69 -12.75 1.97
N ILE A 158 22.15 -11.69 1.29
CA ILE A 158 21.29 -10.90 0.38
C ILE A 158 20.74 -11.76 -0.77
N PRO A 159 21.55 -12.53 -1.51
CA PRO A 159 21.03 -13.40 -2.58
C PRO A 159 20.05 -14.45 -2.07
N PHE A 160 20.33 -15.10 -0.93
CA PHE A 160 19.49 -16.18 -0.40
C PHE A 160 18.16 -15.62 0.12
N GLU A 161 18.20 -14.48 0.81
CA GLU A 161 17.01 -13.80 1.32
C GLU A 161 16.12 -13.34 0.16
N THR A 162 16.73 -12.80 -0.90
CA THR A 162 16.04 -12.39 -2.13
C THR A 162 15.41 -13.58 -2.86
N TRP A 163 16.13 -14.71 -2.97
CA TRP A 163 15.61 -15.93 -3.55
C TRP A 163 14.43 -16.49 -2.73
N TYR A 164 14.58 -16.52 -1.41
CA TYR A 164 13.57 -17.03 -0.48
C TYR A 164 12.28 -16.22 -0.58
N ILE A 165 12.34 -14.88 -0.43
CA ILE A 165 11.14 -14.04 -0.44
C ILE A 165 10.41 -14.12 -1.78
N ARG A 166 11.12 -14.12 -2.92
CA ARG A 166 10.52 -14.28 -4.25
C ARG A 166 9.78 -15.61 -4.38
N THR A 167 10.41 -16.69 -3.91
CA THR A 167 9.85 -18.05 -4.00
C THR A 167 8.61 -18.21 -3.13
N ILE A 168 8.64 -17.69 -1.90
CA ILE A 168 7.48 -17.81 -1.01
C ILE A 168 6.33 -16.88 -1.46
N VAL A 169 6.61 -15.67 -1.95
CA VAL A 169 5.57 -14.77 -2.51
C VAL A 169 4.91 -15.38 -3.74
N ASP A 170 5.68 -15.99 -4.66
CA ASP A 170 5.14 -16.77 -5.77
C ASP A 170 4.21 -17.88 -5.27
N LYS A 171 4.67 -18.66 -4.28
CA LYS A 171 3.88 -19.74 -3.68
C LYS A 171 2.58 -19.23 -3.04
N ALA A 172 2.62 -18.11 -2.33
CA ALA A 172 1.43 -17.47 -1.76
C ALA A 172 0.43 -17.11 -2.86
N HIS A 173 0.88 -16.56 -3.99
CA HIS A 173 0.02 -16.29 -5.13
C HIS A 173 -0.54 -17.55 -5.81
N ARG A 174 0.20 -18.67 -5.85
CA ARG A 174 -0.26 -19.93 -6.47
C ARG A 174 -1.25 -20.69 -5.60
N LEU A 175 -1.01 -20.69 -4.28
CA LEU A 175 -1.82 -21.40 -3.31
C LEU A 175 -2.96 -20.56 -2.73
N SER A 176 -3.07 -19.30 -3.15
CA SER A 176 -4.10 -18.36 -2.70
C SER A 176 -5.49 -18.94 -2.84
N LYS A 177 -6.28 -18.84 -1.77
CA LYS A 177 -7.72 -19.18 -1.77
C LYS A 177 -8.53 -17.93 -1.49
N THR A 178 -9.76 -17.88 -1.98
CA THR A 178 -10.74 -16.83 -1.65
C THR A 178 -11.40 -17.16 -0.31
N ASP A 179 -11.34 -16.25 0.65
CA ASP A 179 -12.09 -16.39 1.90
C ASP A 179 -13.47 -15.76 1.74
N THR A 180 -14.49 -16.58 1.53
CA THR A 180 -15.87 -16.13 1.35
C THR A 180 -16.59 -15.81 2.66
N LEU A 181 -15.96 -16.05 3.81
CA LEU A 181 -16.54 -15.79 5.13
C LEU A 181 -16.16 -14.40 5.67
N GLN A 182 -15.12 -13.79 5.11
CA GLN A 182 -14.68 -12.45 5.46
C GLN A 182 -15.41 -11.37 4.65
N SER A 183 -15.65 -10.22 5.28
CA SER A 183 -16.11 -9.00 4.62
C SER A 183 -15.09 -7.88 4.86
N PRO A 184 -14.50 -7.28 3.81
CA PRO A 184 -14.66 -7.60 2.40
C PRO A 184 -14.07 -8.97 2.01
N ILE A 185 -14.58 -9.55 0.92
CA ILE A 185 -14.04 -10.82 0.39
C ILE A 185 -12.67 -10.54 -0.22
N THR A 186 -11.66 -11.26 0.27
CA THR A 186 -10.26 -11.19 -0.17
C THR A 186 -9.74 -12.59 -0.48
N THR A 187 -8.55 -12.66 -1.07
CA THR A 187 -7.76 -13.88 -1.04
C THR A 187 -6.92 -13.96 0.23
N THR A 188 -6.35 -15.13 0.53
CA THR A 188 -5.36 -15.29 1.60
C THR A 188 -4.03 -14.61 1.28
N THR A 189 -3.81 -14.18 0.03
CA THR A 189 -2.52 -13.68 -0.44
C THR A 189 -1.98 -12.50 0.38
N PRO A 190 -2.77 -11.45 0.70
CA PRO A 190 -2.27 -10.35 1.53
C PRO A 190 -1.76 -10.84 2.88
N ASP A 191 -2.54 -11.61 3.62
CA ASP A 191 -2.13 -12.07 4.95
C ASP A 191 -0.88 -12.94 4.90
N ASP A 192 -0.84 -13.90 3.97
CA ASP A 192 0.31 -14.78 3.77
C ASP A 192 1.58 -13.96 3.46
N VAL A 193 1.52 -13.08 2.45
CA VAL A 193 2.67 -12.29 2.00
C VAL A 193 3.15 -11.33 3.08
N PHE A 194 2.25 -10.62 3.77
CA PHE A 194 2.63 -9.66 4.82
C PHE A 194 3.18 -10.35 6.07
N TYR A 195 2.70 -11.56 6.40
CA TYR A 195 3.31 -12.39 7.45
C TYR A 195 4.78 -12.71 7.12
N ILE A 196 5.06 -13.14 5.89
CA ILE A 196 6.41 -13.46 5.44
C ILE A 196 7.27 -12.19 5.38
N PHE A 197 6.73 -11.09 4.87
CA PHE A 197 7.44 -9.81 4.79
C PHE A 197 7.85 -9.32 6.18
N LYS A 198 6.97 -9.47 7.18
CA LYS A 198 7.28 -9.16 8.59
C LYS A 198 8.40 -10.04 9.14
N ALA A 199 8.37 -11.34 8.85
CA ALA A 199 9.42 -12.28 9.28
C ALA A 199 10.78 -11.93 8.66
N VAL A 200 10.82 -11.69 7.35
CA VAL A 200 12.04 -11.30 6.61
C VAL A 200 12.59 -9.96 7.07
N ALA A 201 11.74 -8.94 7.24
CA ALA A 201 12.17 -7.63 7.71
C ALA A 201 12.66 -7.68 9.17
N SER A 202 12.04 -8.48 10.03
CA SER A 202 12.51 -8.69 11.41
C SER A 202 13.86 -9.41 11.44
N ARG A 203 14.05 -10.44 10.59
CA ARG A 203 15.34 -11.11 10.42
C ARG A 203 16.42 -10.15 9.91
N LEU A 204 16.10 -9.27 8.96
CA LEU A 204 17.00 -8.22 8.49
C LEU A 204 17.47 -7.32 9.64
N LEU A 205 16.58 -6.89 10.53
CA LEU A 205 16.96 -6.08 11.69
C LEU A 205 17.90 -6.83 12.67
N SER A 206 17.74 -8.16 12.80
CA SER A 206 18.63 -8.97 13.64
C SER A 206 20.07 -9.06 13.14
N THR A 207 20.35 -8.68 11.88
CA THR A 207 21.71 -8.65 11.33
C THR A 207 22.57 -7.54 11.93
N GLY A 208 21.97 -6.44 12.40
CA GLY A 208 22.70 -5.31 13.00
C GLY A 208 23.59 -4.50 12.05
N SER A 209 23.61 -4.79 10.74
CA SER A 209 24.40 -4.06 9.75
C SER A 209 23.57 -3.01 9.02
N LEU A 210 23.92 -1.73 9.15
CA LEU A 210 23.25 -0.65 8.41
C LEU A 210 23.42 -0.81 6.89
N CYS A 211 24.59 -1.28 6.44
CA CYS A 211 24.87 -1.58 5.04
C CYS A 211 23.94 -2.68 4.49
N CYS A 212 23.75 -3.76 5.26
CA CYS A 212 22.83 -4.83 4.94
C CYS A 212 21.38 -4.32 4.83
N VAL A 213 20.94 -3.51 5.81
CA VAL A 213 19.60 -2.90 5.81
C VAL A 213 19.39 -2.06 4.56
N ASP A 214 20.32 -1.17 4.20
CA ASP A 214 20.19 -0.30 3.03
C ASP A 214 20.06 -1.11 1.73
N ARG A 215 20.90 -2.14 1.55
CA ARG A 215 20.88 -2.99 0.35
C ARG A 215 19.63 -3.87 0.29
N MET A 216 19.27 -4.52 1.40
CA MET A 216 18.16 -5.46 1.43
C MET A 216 16.80 -4.77 1.35
N VAL A 217 16.63 -3.59 1.96
CA VAL A 217 15.38 -2.80 1.82
C VAL A 217 15.12 -2.47 0.34
N LYS A 218 16.15 -2.12 -0.43
CA LYS A 218 16.02 -1.87 -1.88
C LYS A 218 15.56 -3.13 -2.62
N GLN A 219 16.15 -4.29 -2.31
CA GLN A 219 15.74 -5.57 -2.92
C GLN A 219 14.30 -5.95 -2.53
N LEU A 220 13.91 -5.79 -1.27
CA LEU A 220 12.55 -6.08 -0.79
C LEU A 220 11.52 -5.19 -1.48
N LYS A 221 11.82 -3.90 -1.69
CA LYS A 221 10.95 -3.00 -2.46
C LYS A 221 10.76 -3.51 -3.90
N GLU A 222 11.84 -3.89 -4.58
CA GLU A 222 11.76 -4.43 -5.94
C GLU A 222 10.89 -5.69 -5.99
N VAL A 223 11.11 -6.64 -5.06
CA VAL A 223 10.31 -7.86 -4.97
C VAL A 223 8.84 -7.54 -4.73
N PHE A 224 8.54 -6.61 -3.83
CA PHE A 224 7.16 -6.23 -3.55
C PHE A 224 6.47 -5.63 -4.79
N GLU A 225 7.12 -4.73 -5.51
CA GLU A 225 6.51 -4.13 -6.71
C GLU A 225 6.32 -5.14 -7.85
N ARG A 226 7.30 -6.02 -8.04
CA ARG A 226 7.41 -6.86 -9.21
C ARG A 226 6.76 -8.23 -9.03
N ASP A 227 7.00 -8.88 -7.90
CA ASP A 227 6.55 -10.24 -7.62
C ASP A 227 5.20 -10.24 -6.86
N TYR A 228 4.83 -9.15 -6.18
CA TYR A 228 3.52 -9.00 -5.52
C TYR A 228 2.54 -8.12 -6.32
N VAL A 229 2.80 -6.80 -6.40
CA VAL A 229 1.83 -5.85 -7.01
C VAL A 229 1.60 -6.13 -8.50
N THR A 230 2.67 -6.38 -9.26
CA THR A 230 2.56 -6.63 -10.72
C THR A 230 1.86 -7.96 -11.01
N VAL A 231 2.01 -8.97 -10.14
CA VAL A 231 1.30 -10.25 -10.29
C VAL A 231 -0.19 -10.09 -10.05
N ILE A 232 -0.61 -9.30 -9.04
CA ILE A 232 -2.03 -8.97 -8.82
C ILE A 232 -2.60 -8.25 -10.05
N LYS A 233 -1.89 -7.24 -10.60
CA LYS A 233 -2.31 -6.55 -11.83
C LYS A 233 -2.48 -7.50 -13.01
N ARG A 234 -1.52 -8.41 -13.20
CA ARG A 234 -1.61 -9.41 -14.27
C ARG A 234 -2.82 -10.33 -14.08
N LYS A 235 -3.06 -10.80 -12.86
CA LYS A 235 -4.26 -11.59 -12.54
C LYS A 235 -5.53 -10.83 -12.88
N MET A 236 -5.61 -9.53 -12.55
CA MET A 236 -6.75 -8.66 -12.90
C MET A 236 -6.95 -8.55 -14.42
N ASP A 237 -5.88 -8.32 -15.18
CA ASP A 237 -5.94 -8.26 -16.64
C ASP A 237 -6.38 -9.60 -17.26
N ASP A 238 -5.95 -10.70 -16.66
CA ASP A 238 -6.23 -12.05 -17.14
C ASP A 238 -7.67 -12.51 -16.87
N VAL A 239 -8.39 -11.88 -15.92
CA VAL A 239 -9.81 -12.15 -15.63
C VAL A 239 -10.67 -12.08 -16.90
N TYR A 240 -10.47 -11.05 -17.73
CA TYR A 240 -11.26 -10.85 -18.95
C TYR A 240 -10.58 -11.41 -20.21
N LYS A 241 -9.25 -11.63 -20.21
CA LYS A 241 -8.52 -12.19 -21.36
C LYS A 241 -8.68 -13.71 -21.50
N ASN A 242 -8.76 -14.43 -20.38
CA ASN A 242 -8.88 -15.90 -20.38
C ASN A 242 -10.33 -16.39 -20.56
N SER A 243 -11.27 -15.51 -20.91
CA SER A 243 -12.62 -15.87 -21.37
C SER A 243 -12.56 -16.45 -22.80
N GLY A 244 -11.78 -17.52 -22.99
CA GLY A 244 -11.74 -18.31 -24.22
C GLY A 244 -13.06 -19.07 -24.42
N PRO A 245 -13.35 -19.56 -25.64
CA PRO A 245 -14.61 -20.22 -25.93
C PRO A 245 -14.59 -21.64 -25.33
N MET A 246 -15.06 -21.85 -24.09
CA MET A 246 -15.25 -23.22 -23.58
C MET A 246 -16.21 -23.33 -22.38
N ALA A 247 -17.50 -23.50 -22.71
CA ALA A 247 -18.45 -24.47 -22.16
C ALA A 247 -19.82 -24.02 -22.68
N SER A 248 -20.36 -24.79 -23.60
CA SER A 248 -21.51 -24.49 -24.47
C SER A 248 -22.87 -24.25 -23.78
N ASN A 249 -22.93 -23.97 -22.47
CA ASN A 249 -24.17 -23.77 -21.72
C ASN A 249 -24.14 -22.70 -20.60
N ALA A 250 -23.05 -21.95 -20.41
CA ALA A 250 -23.01 -20.87 -19.42
C ALA A 250 -23.62 -19.58 -19.99
N ARG A 251 -24.64 -19.02 -19.32
CA ARG A 251 -25.24 -17.75 -19.73
C ARG A 251 -24.19 -16.63 -19.64
N PRO A 252 -24.08 -15.75 -20.66
CA PRO A 252 -23.09 -14.66 -20.68
C PRO A 252 -23.10 -13.81 -19.41
N ASP A 253 -24.30 -13.52 -18.88
CA ASP A 253 -24.49 -12.69 -17.69
C ASP A 253 -23.89 -13.29 -16.41
N ARG A 254 -23.88 -14.63 -16.31
CA ARG A 254 -23.30 -15.33 -15.16
C ARG A 254 -21.78 -15.21 -15.17
N ILE A 255 -21.17 -15.36 -16.35
CA ILE A 255 -19.73 -15.26 -16.55
C ILE A 255 -19.25 -13.82 -16.26
N GLU A 256 -19.97 -12.80 -16.75
CA GLU A 256 -19.68 -11.40 -16.41
C GLU A 256 -19.73 -11.17 -14.90
N ARG A 257 -20.72 -11.75 -14.20
CA ARG A 257 -20.86 -11.62 -12.75
C ARG A 257 -19.70 -12.28 -11.99
N GLU A 258 -19.32 -13.50 -12.36
CA GLU A 258 -18.20 -14.24 -11.75
C GLU A 258 -16.85 -13.54 -12.00
N ASN A 259 -16.61 -13.07 -13.23
CA ASN A 259 -15.42 -12.29 -13.59
C ASN A 259 -15.36 -10.98 -12.80
N ARG A 260 -16.48 -10.26 -12.70
CA ARG A 260 -16.59 -9.03 -11.91
C ARG A 260 -16.24 -9.28 -10.45
N VAL A 261 -16.82 -10.30 -9.81
CA VAL A 261 -16.54 -10.63 -8.41
C VAL A 261 -15.06 -10.95 -8.25
N SER A 262 -14.48 -11.78 -9.11
CA SER A 262 -13.06 -12.13 -9.09
C SER A 262 -12.15 -10.90 -9.22
N PHE A 263 -12.50 -9.96 -10.10
CA PHE A 263 -11.77 -8.70 -10.26
C PHE A 263 -11.86 -7.82 -9.01
N ILE A 264 -13.04 -7.71 -8.39
CA ILE A 264 -13.26 -6.92 -7.18
C ILE A 264 -12.47 -7.51 -6.00
N ILE A 265 -12.41 -8.84 -5.86
CA ILE A 265 -11.62 -9.50 -4.81
C ILE A 265 -10.13 -9.09 -4.91
N LEU A 266 -9.56 -9.05 -6.13
CA LEU A 266 -8.18 -8.59 -6.34
C LEU A 266 -7.98 -7.10 -6.02
N LEU A 267 -9.01 -6.26 -6.21
CA LEU A 267 -8.98 -4.86 -5.76
C LEU A 267 -9.01 -4.77 -4.23
N ASN A 268 -9.81 -5.59 -3.57
CA ASN A 268 -9.84 -5.66 -2.11
C ASN A 268 -8.50 -6.14 -1.54
N ASP A 269 -7.83 -7.09 -2.21
CA ASP A 269 -6.49 -7.52 -1.83
C ASP A 269 -5.50 -6.35 -1.81
N LEU A 270 -5.51 -5.48 -2.84
CA LEU A 270 -4.66 -4.29 -2.89
C LEU A 270 -5.01 -3.26 -1.79
N ASP A 271 -6.28 -3.12 -1.44
CA ASP A 271 -6.75 -2.23 -0.39
C ASP A 271 -6.30 -2.71 1.01
N ILE A 272 -6.54 -3.99 1.33
CA ILE A 272 -6.06 -4.60 2.57
C ILE A 272 -4.53 -4.58 2.65
N SER A 273 -3.84 -4.83 1.54
CA SER A 273 -2.37 -4.71 1.47
C SER A 273 -1.86 -3.33 1.85
N THR A 274 -2.60 -2.28 1.49
CA THR A 274 -2.25 -0.90 1.84
C THR A 274 -2.25 -0.72 3.35
N SER A 275 -3.29 -1.20 4.02
CA SER A 275 -3.43 -1.14 5.48
C SER A 275 -2.38 -2.01 6.20
N HIS A 276 -2.12 -3.21 5.69
CA HIS A 276 -1.10 -4.11 6.24
C HIS A 276 0.30 -3.52 6.12
N LEU A 277 0.61 -2.87 4.99
CA LEU A 277 1.89 -2.19 4.79
C LEU A 277 2.05 -1.00 5.72
N GLU A 278 1.03 -0.15 5.86
CA GLU A 278 1.07 1.00 6.78
C GLU A 278 1.33 0.55 8.23
N ARG A 279 0.66 -0.52 8.68
CA ARG A 279 0.92 -1.13 10.00
C ARG A 279 2.31 -1.73 10.11
N LEU A 280 2.75 -2.50 9.11
CA LEU A 280 4.06 -3.14 9.11
C LEU A 280 5.19 -2.11 9.18
N VAL A 281 5.06 -0.98 8.48
CA VAL A 281 6.05 0.10 8.53
C VAL A 281 6.20 0.65 9.95
N GLN A 282 5.07 0.89 10.64
CA GLN A 282 5.09 1.34 12.04
C GLN A 282 5.71 0.30 12.96
N ASP A 283 5.25 -0.95 12.87
CA ASP A 283 5.77 -2.08 13.66
C ASP A 283 7.29 -2.24 13.52
N LEU A 284 7.83 -2.06 12.31
CA LEU A 284 9.25 -2.20 12.07
C LEU A 284 10.06 -0.99 12.57
N ALA A 285 9.54 0.23 12.45
CA ALA A 285 10.21 1.43 12.94
C ALA A 285 10.33 1.46 14.47
N GLU A 286 9.39 0.81 15.17
CA GLU A 286 9.36 0.67 16.63
C GLU A 286 9.95 -0.66 17.13
N ASN A 287 10.50 -1.47 16.24
CA ASN A 287 10.98 -2.80 16.59
C ASN A 287 12.18 -2.72 17.57
N PRO A 288 12.14 -3.41 18.72
CA PRO A 288 13.21 -3.36 19.72
C PRO A 288 14.56 -3.88 19.22
N LEU A 289 14.57 -4.68 18.14
CA LEU A 289 15.80 -5.14 17.50
C LEU A 289 16.67 -3.98 17.01
N ILE A 290 16.08 -2.83 16.64
CA ILE A 290 16.84 -1.64 16.25
C ILE A 290 17.70 -1.16 17.40
N PHE A 291 17.11 -1.02 18.59
CA PHE A 291 17.86 -0.61 19.78
C PHE A 291 18.87 -1.66 20.21
N GLN A 292 18.53 -2.95 20.10
CA GLN A 292 19.41 -4.04 20.55
C GLN A 292 20.66 -4.17 19.68
N HIS A 293 20.50 -4.23 18.35
CA HIS A 293 21.58 -4.61 17.43
C HIS A 293 22.39 -3.45 16.85
N PHE A 294 21.86 -2.21 16.84
CA PHE A 294 22.52 -1.07 16.21
C PHE A 294 23.04 -0.07 17.24
N VAL A 295 24.16 0.57 16.91
CA VAL A 295 24.74 1.69 17.66
C VAL A 295 23.85 2.93 17.55
N GLU A 296 23.84 3.78 18.59
CA GLU A 296 22.89 4.91 18.71
C GLU A 296 22.85 5.85 17.50
N ASN A 297 24.00 6.12 16.89
CA ASN A 297 24.14 6.96 15.70
C ASN A 297 23.53 6.33 14.43
N GLU A 298 23.41 5.00 14.36
CA GLU A 298 22.82 4.29 13.22
C GLU A 298 21.32 4.05 13.39
N GLN A 299 20.79 4.05 14.62
CA GLN A 299 19.39 3.70 14.89
C GLN A 299 18.40 4.58 14.11
N LEU A 300 18.65 5.89 14.01
CA LEU A 300 17.80 6.80 13.24
C LEU A 300 17.82 6.46 11.74
N LEU A 301 19.01 6.18 11.19
CA LEU A 301 19.18 5.84 9.78
C LEU A 301 18.48 4.52 9.45
N VAL A 302 18.56 3.52 10.32
CA VAL A 302 17.84 2.25 10.16
C VAL A 302 16.33 2.49 10.15
N LYS A 303 15.81 3.29 11.09
CA LYS A 303 14.38 3.66 11.13
C LYS A 303 13.94 4.35 9.84
N GLU A 304 14.74 5.28 9.32
CA GLU A 304 14.45 5.94 8.04
C GLU A 304 14.43 4.94 6.87
N ARG A 305 15.42 4.02 6.81
CA ARG A 305 15.48 3.01 5.75
C ARG A 305 14.27 2.10 5.76
N VAL A 306 13.87 1.61 6.92
CA VAL A 306 12.69 0.74 7.01
C VAL A 306 11.39 1.53 6.80
N SER A 307 11.30 2.76 7.31
CA SER A 307 10.15 3.66 7.08
C SER A 307 9.97 3.99 5.60
N SER A 308 11.02 3.88 4.79
CA SER A 308 10.94 4.11 3.34
C SER A 308 10.09 3.08 2.60
N PHE A 309 9.69 1.95 3.21
CA PHE A 309 8.68 1.04 2.66
C PHE A 309 7.32 1.72 2.47
N SER A 310 7.03 2.82 3.19
CA SER A 310 5.83 3.66 2.97
C SER A 310 5.69 4.18 1.53
N GLN A 311 6.78 4.26 0.76
CA GLN A 311 6.74 4.60 -0.66
C GLN A 311 5.93 3.58 -1.48
N LEU A 312 5.93 2.30 -1.07
CA LEU A 312 5.16 1.23 -1.71
C LEU A 312 3.65 1.42 -1.53
N THR A 313 3.22 2.13 -0.47
CA THR A 313 1.81 2.48 -0.24
C THR A 313 1.27 3.34 -1.39
N LEU A 314 2.06 4.28 -1.91
CA LEU A 314 1.68 5.08 -3.08
C LEU A 314 1.51 4.19 -4.33
N ARG A 315 2.39 3.20 -4.49
CA ARG A 315 2.32 2.25 -5.60
C ARG A 315 1.07 1.35 -5.51
N LEU A 316 0.71 0.86 -4.32
CA LEU A 316 -0.53 0.13 -4.08
C LEU A 316 -1.76 0.99 -4.38
N LYS A 317 -1.85 2.19 -3.80
CA LYS A 317 -2.98 3.13 -4.01
C LYS A 317 -3.15 3.50 -5.48
N SER A 318 -2.05 3.76 -6.20
CA SER A 318 -2.06 4.04 -7.64
C SER A 318 -2.57 2.83 -8.45
N SER A 319 -2.11 1.63 -8.10
CA SER A 319 -2.51 0.38 -8.76
C SER A 319 -3.99 0.07 -8.54
N LEU A 320 -4.45 0.25 -7.30
CA LEU A 320 -5.85 0.10 -6.90
C LEU A 320 -6.75 1.07 -7.66
N ARG A 321 -6.39 2.37 -7.70
CA ARG A 321 -7.14 3.38 -8.42
C ARG A 321 -7.25 3.07 -9.92
N SER A 322 -6.14 2.73 -10.56
CA SER A 322 -6.14 2.33 -11.97
C SER A 322 -7.03 1.11 -12.22
N GLY A 323 -7.05 0.15 -11.30
CA GLY A 323 -7.91 -1.03 -11.39
C GLY A 323 -9.40 -0.71 -11.24
N ILE A 324 -9.77 0.15 -10.29
CA ILE A 324 -11.15 0.62 -10.12
C ILE A 324 -11.61 1.36 -11.38
N GLU A 325 -10.77 2.23 -11.94
CA GLU A 325 -11.04 2.95 -13.19
C GLU A 325 -11.20 1.99 -14.37
N GLN A 326 -10.38 0.93 -14.48
CA GLN A 326 -10.52 -0.11 -15.49
C GLN A 326 -11.88 -0.82 -15.39
N LEU A 327 -12.25 -1.30 -14.21
CA LEU A 327 -13.54 -1.97 -13.97
C LEU A 327 -14.71 -1.05 -14.31
N PHE A 328 -14.66 0.20 -13.84
CA PHE A 328 -15.67 1.22 -14.11
C PHE A 328 -15.84 1.47 -15.61
N ASN A 329 -14.74 1.71 -16.33
CA ASN A 329 -14.77 2.00 -17.76
C ASN A 329 -15.29 0.83 -18.59
N GLN A 330 -14.97 -0.41 -18.19
CA GLN A 330 -15.35 -1.61 -18.90
C GLN A 330 -16.82 -1.99 -18.66
N LEU A 331 -17.28 -2.01 -17.41
CA LEU A 331 -18.59 -2.55 -17.06
C LEU A 331 -19.67 -1.51 -16.86
N LEU A 332 -19.33 -0.37 -16.24
CA LEU A 332 -20.34 0.56 -15.75
C LEU A 332 -20.53 1.76 -16.68
N ARG A 333 -19.44 2.32 -17.21
CA ARG A 333 -19.49 3.50 -18.09
C ARG A 333 -20.42 3.35 -19.31
N PRO A 334 -20.51 2.19 -19.99
CA PRO A 334 -21.48 2.00 -21.07
C PRO A 334 -22.93 2.09 -20.59
N LYS A 335 -23.24 1.53 -19.41
CA LYS A 335 -24.58 1.50 -18.81
C LYS A 335 -25.04 2.90 -18.36
N LEU A 336 -24.11 3.81 -18.07
CA LEU A 336 -24.42 5.20 -17.70
C LEU A 336 -24.96 6.07 -18.85
N ARG A 337 -24.78 5.65 -20.12
CA ARG A 337 -25.16 6.47 -21.28
C ARG A 337 -26.67 6.74 -21.37
N THR A 338 -27.49 5.75 -21.02
CA THR A 338 -28.96 5.87 -21.04
C THR A 338 -29.53 6.26 -19.68
N PHE A 339 -28.72 6.27 -18.62
CA PHE A 339 -29.16 6.42 -17.24
C PHE A 339 -30.10 7.62 -17.02
N VAL A 340 -29.69 8.81 -17.46
CA VAL A 340 -30.51 10.03 -17.33
C VAL A 340 -31.79 9.93 -18.18
N LEU A 341 -31.68 9.41 -19.40
CA LEU A 341 -32.84 9.25 -20.29
C LEU A 341 -33.87 8.27 -19.73
N ASP A 342 -33.43 7.18 -19.11
CA ASP A 342 -34.31 6.16 -18.53
C ASP A 342 -35.10 6.70 -17.33
N ILE A 343 -34.50 7.63 -16.56
CA ILE A 343 -35.17 8.30 -15.45
C ILE A 343 -36.26 9.24 -15.97
N TYR A 344 -35.89 10.13 -16.91
CA TYR A 344 -36.75 11.22 -17.37
C TYR A 344 -37.62 10.87 -18.58
N LYS A 345 -37.61 9.62 -19.05
CA LYS A 345 -38.44 9.16 -20.16
C LYS A 345 -39.91 9.51 -19.93
N ASP A 346 -40.55 10.21 -20.86
CA ASP A 346 -41.97 10.60 -20.73
C ASP A 346 -42.29 11.45 -19.48
N ILE A 347 -41.30 12.13 -18.88
CA ILE A 347 -41.49 13.09 -17.78
C ILE A 347 -41.47 14.51 -18.33
N THR A 348 -42.47 15.31 -17.94
CA THR A 348 -42.55 16.74 -18.25
C THR A 348 -42.60 17.57 -16.96
N TYR A 349 -41.95 18.73 -16.96
CA TYR A 349 -42.07 19.75 -15.91
C TYR A 349 -42.86 20.98 -16.39
N VAL A 350 -43.58 20.86 -17.51
CA VAL A 350 -44.64 21.78 -17.88
C VAL A 350 -45.93 21.22 -17.29
N LEU A 351 -46.32 21.73 -16.11
CA LEU A 351 -47.38 21.16 -15.27
C LEU A 351 -48.39 22.24 -14.90
N ASP A 352 -49.67 21.89 -14.98
CA ASP A 352 -50.79 22.58 -14.33
C ASP A 352 -51.06 21.97 -12.94
N GLU A 353 -52.08 22.46 -12.23
CA GLU A 353 -52.42 21.96 -10.88
C GLU A 353 -52.77 20.47 -10.86
N GLU A 354 -53.51 19.99 -11.87
CA GLU A 354 -53.88 18.58 -12.00
C GLU A 354 -52.65 17.72 -12.33
N GLY A 355 -51.81 18.19 -13.26
CA GLY A 355 -50.54 17.55 -13.61
C GLY A 355 -49.56 17.49 -12.44
N TYR A 356 -49.45 18.56 -11.65
CA TYR A 356 -48.63 18.58 -10.43
C TYR A 356 -49.14 17.56 -9.41
N SER A 357 -50.44 17.53 -9.14
CA SER A 357 -51.05 16.60 -8.19
C SER A 357 -50.85 15.15 -8.62
N SER A 358 -51.01 14.86 -9.91
CA SER A 358 -50.76 13.54 -10.50
C SER A 358 -49.28 13.14 -10.42
N ALA A 359 -48.37 14.05 -10.79
CA ALA A 359 -46.93 13.82 -10.69
C ALA A 359 -46.49 13.58 -9.24
N ASP A 360 -47.11 14.28 -8.29
CA ASP A 360 -46.80 14.11 -6.87
C ASP A 360 -47.26 12.78 -6.30
N TYR A 361 -48.46 12.35 -6.66
CA TYR A 361 -48.96 11.05 -6.27
C TYR A 361 -48.15 9.90 -6.89
N GLN A 362 -47.76 10.02 -8.16
CA GLN A 362 -47.05 8.96 -8.86
C GLN A 362 -45.58 8.86 -8.46
N ASP A 363 -44.91 9.98 -8.18
CA ASP A 363 -43.50 10.06 -7.77
C ASP A 363 -42.53 9.29 -8.70
N LEU A 364 -42.77 9.42 -10.02
CA LEU A 364 -42.10 8.59 -11.03
C LEU A 364 -40.59 8.82 -11.10
N THR A 365 -40.12 10.07 -11.06
CA THR A 365 -38.70 10.42 -11.17
C THR A 365 -37.88 9.70 -10.10
N ARG A 366 -38.31 9.80 -8.84
CA ARG A 366 -37.65 9.16 -7.70
C ARG A 366 -37.69 7.63 -7.80
N LYS A 367 -38.87 7.05 -8.07
CA LYS A 367 -39.03 5.59 -8.17
C LYS A 367 -38.17 5.00 -9.30
N ARG A 368 -38.12 5.68 -10.45
CA ARG A 368 -37.28 5.27 -11.58
C ARG A 368 -35.81 5.43 -11.28
N PHE A 369 -35.41 6.55 -10.67
CA PHE A 369 -34.03 6.75 -10.21
C PHE A 369 -33.58 5.60 -9.30
N MET A 370 -34.35 5.30 -8.25
CA MET A 370 -34.03 4.23 -7.31
C MET A 370 -33.88 2.89 -8.04
N LYS A 371 -34.85 2.52 -8.88
CA LYS A 371 -34.81 1.26 -9.64
C LYS A 371 -33.59 1.14 -10.55
N VAL A 372 -33.28 2.19 -11.33
CA VAL A 372 -32.13 2.17 -12.25
C VAL A 372 -30.82 2.19 -11.47
N TRP A 373 -30.73 2.97 -10.38
CA TRP A 373 -29.56 3.02 -9.52
C TRP A 373 -29.28 1.70 -8.81
N GLU A 374 -30.29 1.09 -8.19
CA GLU A 374 -30.18 -0.21 -7.51
C GLU A 374 -29.69 -1.29 -8.48
N SER A 375 -30.27 -1.36 -9.68
CA SER A 375 -29.82 -2.29 -10.73
C SER A 375 -28.37 -2.04 -11.17
N LEU A 376 -27.93 -0.78 -11.16
CA LEU A 376 -26.57 -0.39 -11.54
C LEU A 376 -25.54 -0.82 -10.48
N VAL A 377 -25.85 -0.64 -9.20
CA VAL A 377 -24.93 -0.92 -8.07
C VAL A 377 -25.07 -2.34 -7.52
N GLU A 378 -26.01 -3.13 -8.03
CA GLU A 378 -26.31 -4.47 -7.58
C GLU A 378 -25.07 -5.39 -7.58
N GLY A 379 -24.75 -5.95 -6.41
CA GLY A 379 -23.63 -6.86 -6.22
C GLY A 379 -22.25 -6.19 -6.20
N TYR A 380 -22.16 -4.86 -6.31
CA TYR A 380 -20.91 -4.13 -6.07
C TYR A 380 -20.74 -3.81 -4.58
N LYS A 381 -21.79 -3.30 -3.92
CA LYS A 381 -21.76 -2.83 -2.52
C LYS A 381 -21.28 -3.91 -1.54
N ASP A 382 -21.79 -5.13 -1.68
CA ASP A 382 -21.46 -6.22 -0.75
C ASP A 382 -20.14 -6.93 -1.08
N THR A 383 -19.58 -6.69 -2.27
CA THR A 383 -18.34 -7.33 -2.72
C THR A 383 -17.12 -6.44 -2.48
N PHE A 384 -17.25 -5.12 -2.66
CA PHE A 384 -16.16 -4.17 -2.44
C PHE A 384 -15.86 -3.96 -0.95
N SER A 385 -14.62 -3.62 -0.65
CA SER A 385 -14.31 -2.90 0.60
C SER A 385 -15.01 -1.54 0.62
N GLU A 386 -15.24 -1.01 1.83
CA GLU A 386 -15.90 0.29 2.00
C GLU A 386 -15.15 1.42 1.25
N GLY A 387 -13.81 1.44 1.34
CA GLY A 387 -12.96 2.41 0.63
C GLY A 387 -13.04 2.27 -0.89
N ASN A 388 -13.00 1.04 -1.40
CA ASN A 388 -13.10 0.78 -2.83
C ASN A 388 -14.48 1.15 -3.40
N TYR A 389 -15.55 0.81 -2.68
CA TYR A 389 -16.91 1.16 -3.07
C TYR A 389 -17.09 2.69 -3.13
N ARG A 390 -16.53 3.42 -2.17
CA ARG A 390 -16.54 4.90 -2.19
C ARG A 390 -15.90 5.46 -3.45
N LEU A 391 -14.68 5.02 -3.78
CA LEU A 391 -13.98 5.47 -4.98
C LEU A 391 -14.77 5.14 -6.25
N PHE A 392 -15.33 3.93 -6.32
CA PHE A 392 -16.13 3.48 -7.44
C PHE A 392 -17.39 4.33 -7.65
N ILE A 393 -18.18 4.57 -6.60
CA ILE A 393 -19.37 5.45 -6.67
C ILE A 393 -18.98 6.90 -6.97
N GLY A 394 -17.83 7.35 -6.47
CA GLY A 394 -17.26 8.65 -6.82
C GLY A 394 -17.13 8.84 -8.33
N LEU A 395 -16.55 7.86 -9.03
CA LEU A 395 -16.40 7.85 -10.50
C LEU A 395 -17.75 7.82 -11.23
N VAL A 396 -18.72 7.05 -10.70
CA VAL A 396 -20.08 7.00 -11.26
C VAL A 396 -20.71 8.38 -11.26
N LEU A 397 -20.68 9.06 -10.12
CA LEU A 397 -21.26 10.41 -9.99
C LEU A 397 -20.52 11.41 -10.87
N ASP A 398 -19.19 11.35 -10.95
CA ASP A 398 -18.39 12.27 -11.78
C ASP A 398 -18.74 12.18 -13.27
N VAL A 399 -19.11 10.99 -13.75
CA VAL A 399 -19.55 10.78 -15.13
C VAL A 399 -21.03 11.13 -15.33
N LEU A 400 -21.89 10.89 -14.33
CA LEU A 400 -23.34 11.11 -14.45
C LEU A 400 -23.74 12.58 -14.34
N LEU A 401 -23.10 13.36 -13.47
CA LEU A 401 -23.59 14.69 -13.11
C LEU A 401 -23.57 15.68 -14.27
N ARG A 402 -22.50 15.71 -15.08
CA ARG A 402 -22.42 16.64 -16.23
C ARG A 402 -23.48 16.38 -17.31
N PRO A 403 -23.69 15.13 -17.80
CA PRO A 403 -24.82 14.82 -18.68
C PRO A 403 -26.17 15.15 -18.07
N TRP A 404 -26.32 14.94 -16.76
CA TRP A 404 -27.56 15.25 -16.05
C TRP A 404 -27.84 16.75 -16.02
N GLU A 405 -26.86 17.59 -15.67
CA GLU A 405 -26.96 19.06 -15.74
C GLU A 405 -27.42 19.51 -17.13
N LYS A 406 -26.75 19.03 -18.19
CA LYS A 406 -27.12 19.38 -19.57
C LYS A 406 -28.53 18.95 -19.94
N TYR A 407 -28.97 17.78 -19.48
CA TYR A 407 -30.32 17.30 -19.74
C TYR A 407 -31.35 18.17 -19.04
N VAL A 408 -31.16 18.49 -17.76
CA VAL A 408 -32.04 19.39 -16.99
C VAL A 408 -32.14 20.76 -17.63
N MET A 409 -31.04 21.30 -18.16
CA MET A 409 -31.02 22.57 -18.89
C MET A 409 -31.72 22.51 -20.26
N SER A 410 -32.00 21.32 -20.80
CA SER A 410 -32.75 21.16 -22.07
C SER A 410 -34.26 21.09 -21.87
N LEU A 411 -34.73 20.91 -20.64
CA LEU A 411 -36.14 20.85 -20.30
C LEU A 411 -36.75 22.25 -20.19
N LYS A 412 -38.08 22.30 -20.25
CA LYS A 412 -38.89 23.49 -19.99
C LYS A 412 -39.68 23.32 -18.70
N TYR A 413 -39.86 24.42 -17.99
CA TYR A 413 -40.48 24.42 -16.66
C TYR A 413 -41.63 25.43 -16.60
N THR A 414 -42.64 25.06 -15.83
CA THR A 414 -43.65 25.97 -15.25
C THR A 414 -43.25 26.26 -13.81
N GLU A 415 -43.92 27.19 -13.11
CA GLU A 415 -43.64 27.44 -11.69
C GLU A 415 -43.82 26.18 -10.83
N LEU A 416 -44.96 25.50 -11.00
CA LEU A 416 -45.24 24.21 -10.34
C LEU A 416 -44.23 23.13 -10.76
N GLY A 417 -43.80 23.15 -12.02
CA GLY A 417 -42.74 22.29 -12.54
C GLY A 417 -41.38 22.49 -11.88
N ALA A 418 -40.97 23.73 -11.65
CA ALA A 418 -39.72 24.06 -10.98
C ALA A 418 -39.73 23.61 -9.51
N VAL A 419 -40.84 23.79 -8.81
CA VAL A 419 -41.05 23.26 -7.46
C VAL A 419 -41.02 21.74 -7.45
N ARG A 420 -41.65 21.09 -8.44
CA ARG A 420 -41.63 19.62 -8.57
C ARG A 420 -40.22 19.10 -8.79
N PHE A 421 -39.45 19.73 -9.68
CA PHE A 421 -38.06 19.37 -9.96
C PHE A 421 -37.18 19.50 -8.72
N ASP A 422 -37.31 20.58 -7.94
CA ASP A 422 -36.58 20.76 -6.68
C ASP A 422 -36.85 19.61 -5.70
N ARG A 423 -38.14 19.25 -5.54
CA ARG A 423 -38.54 18.14 -4.68
C ARG A 423 -37.96 16.80 -5.16
N ASP A 424 -38.02 16.51 -6.46
CA ASP A 424 -37.45 15.31 -7.06
C ASP A 424 -35.92 15.24 -6.83
N LEU A 425 -35.21 16.34 -7.09
CA LEU A 425 -33.76 16.44 -6.89
C LEU A 425 -33.38 16.22 -5.41
N ARG A 426 -34.08 16.87 -4.49
CA ARG A 426 -33.83 16.69 -3.04
C ARG A 426 -34.08 15.24 -2.60
N ALA A 427 -35.13 14.60 -3.11
CA ALA A 427 -35.43 13.20 -2.80
C ALA A 427 -34.34 12.25 -3.30
N ILE A 428 -33.81 12.48 -4.51
CA ILE A 428 -32.69 11.71 -5.08
C ILE A 428 -31.42 11.90 -4.25
N ILE A 429 -31.07 13.14 -3.91
CA ILE A 429 -29.87 13.45 -3.11
C ILE A 429 -29.99 12.82 -1.71
N ALA A 430 -31.17 12.90 -1.10
CA ALA A 430 -31.42 12.28 0.21
C ALA A 430 -31.29 10.76 0.15
N TYR A 431 -31.79 10.12 -0.92
CA TYR A 431 -31.63 8.69 -1.12
C TYR A 431 -30.17 8.28 -1.34
N LEU A 432 -29.43 8.97 -2.22
CA LEU A 432 -28.01 8.65 -2.42
C LEU A 432 -27.20 8.83 -1.14
N ALA A 433 -27.46 9.91 -0.39
CA ALA A 433 -26.82 10.17 0.89
C ALA A 433 -27.16 9.12 1.97
N SER A 434 -28.31 8.43 1.88
CA SER A 434 -28.62 7.32 2.81
C SER A 434 -28.01 5.98 2.39
N GLN A 435 -27.69 5.82 1.10
CA GLN A 435 -27.09 4.59 0.58
C GLN A 435 -25.59 4.48 0.84
N THR A 436 -24.92 5.61 1.07
CA THR A 436 -23.48 5.69 1.35
C THR A 436 -23.23 6.32 2.71
N THR A 437 -22.29 5.77 3.46
CA THR A 437 -21.84 6.32 4.75
C THR A 437 -21.02 7.62 4.61
N PHE A 438 -20.69 8.04 3.39
CA PHE A 438 -19.78 9.16 3.13
C PHE A 438 -20.54 10.45 2.82
N GLY A 439 -20.19 11.53 3.55
CA GLY A 439 -20.88 12.82 3.50
C GLY A 439 -20.60 13.69 2.26
N ASP A 440 -19.77 13.24 1.33
CA ASP A 440 -19.33 14.01 0.16
C ASP A 440 -20.32 13.97 -1.02
N ILE A 441 -21.35 13.12 -1.00
CA ILE A 441 -22.33 13.05 -2.10
C ILE A 441 -23.03 14.40 -2.29
N ARG A 442 -23.47 15.06 -1.21
CA ARG A 442 -24.21 16.33 -1.32
C ARG A 442 -23.36 17.41 -2.02
N GLU A 443 -22.07 17.45 -1.72
CA GLU A 443 -21.14 18.40 -2.33
C GLU A 443 -21.01 18.21 -3.85
N LYS A 444 -21.11 16.96 -4.33
CA LYS A 444 -21.09 16.68 -5.78
C LYS A 444 -22.32 17.23 -6.51
N PHE A 445 -23.47 17.35 -5.85
CA PHE A 445 -24.73 17.84 -6.46
C PHE A 445 -24.90 19.36 -6.39
N VAL A 446 -23.94 20.12 -5.84
CA VAL A 446 -24.06 21.57 -5.62
C VAL A 446 -24.49 22.34 -6.88
N ARG A 447 -23.94 22.00 -8.05
CA ARG A 447 -24.34 22.65 -9.31
C ARG A 447 -25.80 22.37 -9.68
N LEU A 448 -26.27 21.14 -9.58
CA LEU A 448 -27.69 20.81 -9.80
C LEU A 448 -28.60 21.49 -8.78
N GLN A 449 -28.18 21.61 -7.53
CA GLN A 449 -28.92 22.35 -6.50
C GLN A 449 -29.00 23.85 -6.80
N GLN A 450 -27.91 24.44 -7.30
CA GLN A 450 -27.89 25.83 -7.76
C GLN A 450 -28.78 26.05 -8.99
N ILE A 451 -28.82 25.10 -9.94
CA ILE A 451 -29.79 25.11 -11.05
C ILE A 451 -31.23 25.11 -10.51
N SER A 452 -31.54 24.21 -9.57
CA SER A 452 -32.87 24.14 -8.93
C SER A 452 -33.25 25.45 -8.24
N THR A 453 -32.29 26.09 -7.57
CA THR A 453 -32.49 27.37 -6.88
C THR A 453 -32.85 28.47 -7.88
N LEU A 454 -32.09 28.59 -8.97
CA LEU A 454 -32.34 29.58 -10.02
C LEU A 454 -33.66 29.36 -10.77
N LEU A 455 -34.08 28.10 -10.95
CA LEU A 455 -35.38 27.78 -11.56
C LEU A 455 -36.58 28.18 -10.68
N ASN A 456 -36.38 28.28 -9.36
CA ASN A 456 -37.41 28.65 -8.40
C ASN A 456 -37.40 30.14 -8.04
N LEU A 457 -36.67 30.99 -8.79
CA LEU A 457 -36.78 32.45 -8.63
C LEU A 457 -38.18 32.93 -9.04
N ASP A 458 -38.66 33.93 -8.32
CA ASP A 458 -39.94 34.57 -8.63
C ASP A 458 -39.82 35.37 -9.93
N ALA A 459 -40.92 35.50 -10.68
CA ALA A 459 -40.91 36.19 -11.98
C ALA A 459 -40.56 37.68 -11.89
N GLU A 460 -40.71 38.27 -10.69
CA GLU A 460 -40.41 39.67 -10.40
C GLU A 460 -38.97 39.90 -9.90
N GLU A 461 -38.23 38.83 -9.56
CA GLU A 461 -36.85 38.93 -9.07
C GLU A 461 -35.86 39.14 -10.22
N ASP A 462 -34.98 40.15 -10.08
CA ASP A 462 -33.85 40.32 -10.99
C ASP A 462 -32.78 39.25 -10.71
N VAL A 463 -32.53 38.41 -11.71
CA VAL A 463 -31.55 37.33 -11.65
C VAL A 463 -30.15 37.84 -11.35
N ASP A 464 -29.75 38.97 -11.92
CA ASP A 464 -28.41 39.54 -11.72
C ASP A 464 -28.29 40.16 -10.31
N GLU A 465 -29.36 40.74 -9.76
CA GLU A 465 -29.39 41.21 -8.37
C GLU A 465 -29.34 40.05 -7.38
N PHE A 466 -30.17 39.02 -7.56
CA PHE A 466 -30.17 37.82 -6.71
C PHE A 466 -28.83 37.09 -6.78
N TYR A 467 -28.27 36.89 -7.97
CA TYR A 467 -27.00 36.19 -8.14
C TYR A 467 -25.86 36.88 -7.38
N ASN A 468 -25.77 38.21 -7.45
CA ASN A 468 -24.73 38.98 -6.77
C ASN A 468 -25.02 39.21 -5.27
N GLY A 469 -26.29 39.31 -4.86
CA GLY A 469 -26.71 39.65 -3.51
C GLY A 469 -27.01 38.46 -2.58
N SER A 470 -27.17 37.24 -3.12
CA SER A 470 -27.63 36.05 -2.36
C SER A 470 -26.61 35.49 -1.35
N GLY A 471 -25.33 35.88 -1.41
CA GLY A 471 -24.27 35.32 -0.56
C GLY A 471 -23.93 33.85 -0.85
N ILE A 472 -24.52 33.25 -1.89
CA ILE A 472 -24.25 31.88 -2.33
C ILE A 472 -22.89 31.82 -3.04
N SER A 473 -22.07 30.81 -2.71
CA SER A 473 -20.85 30.53 -3.47
C SER A 473 -21.19 29.83 -4.79
N TRP A 474 -21.51 30.62 -5.82
CA TRP A 474 -21.91 30.12 -7.13
C TRP A 474 -20.79 29.33 -7.83
N LYS A 475 -21.15 28.15 -8.34
CA LYS A 475 -20.32 27.31 -9.23
C LYS A 475 -20.77 27.41 -10.70
N ILE A 476 -21.86 28.12 -10.93
CA ILE A 476 -22.50 28.39 -12.22
C ILE A 476 -22.08 29.81 -12.63
N GLY A 477 -21.83 30.06 -13.92
CA GLY A 477 -21.47 31.40 -14.38
C GLY A 477 -22.69 32.34 -14.53
N PRO A 478 -22.51 33.68 -14.51
CA PRO A 478 -23.64 34.62 -14.62
C PRO A 478 -24.47 34.47 -15.92
N HIS A 479 -23.81 34.18 -17.04
CA HIS A 479 -24.51 33.91 -18.30
C HIS A 479 -25.33 32.61 -18.25
N GLU A 480 -24.79 31.57 -17.59
CA GLU A 480 -25.47 30.29 -17.39
C GLU A 480 -26.66 30.48 -16.45
N ALA A 481 -26.53 31.31 -15.42
CA ALA A 481 -27.61 31.63 -14.48
C ALA A 481 -28.82 32.28 -15.17
N ARG A 482 -28.58 33.28 -16.03
CA ARG A 482 -29.64 33.91 -16.85
C ARG A 482 -30.30 32.91 -17.82
N ALA A 483 -29.50 32.04 -18.44
CA ALA A 483 -30.02 30.99 -19.30
C ALA A 483 -30.92 30.02 -18.53
N ILE A 484 -30.54 29.62 -17.31
CA ILE A 484 -31.33 28.73 -16.45
C ILE A 484 -32.66 29.39 -16.05
N ALA A 485 -32.65 30.65 -15.61
CA ALA A 485 -33.86 31.38 -15.26
C ALA A 485 -34.84 31.47 -16.45
N SER A 486 -34.32 31.61 -17.68
CA SER A 486 -35.13 31.64 -18.91
C SER A 486 -35.75 30.30 -19.33
N LEU A 487 -35.48 29.19 -18.61
CA LEU A 487 -36.10 27.90 -18.86
C LEU A 487 -37.52 27.80 -18.28
N LYS A 488 -37.88 28.71 -17.36
CA LYS A 488 -39.22 28.88 -16.80
C LYS A 488 -40.08 29.67 -17.80
N THR A 489 -41.28 29.15 -18.08
CA THR A 489 -42.24 29.69 -19.07
C THR A 489 -43.56 30.02 -18.42
#